data_AF-A0A4Z2CYB4-F1
#
_entry.id   AF-A0A4Z2CYB4-F1
#
_cell.length_a   1.000
_cell.length_b   1.000
_cell.length_c   1.000
_cell.angle_alpha   90.00
_cell.angle_beta   90.00
_cell.angle_gamma   90.00
#
_symmetry.space_group_name_H-M   'P 1'
#
loop_
_entity.id
_entity.type
_entity.pdbx_description
1 polymer ?
#
loop_
_entity_poly.entity_id
_entity_poly.type
_entity_poly.pdbx_seq_one_letter_code
_entity_poly.pdbx_strand_id
1 'polypeptide(L)'
;MAISEKDQQYDSSELVKDLRTYRPKYPLPEELQGICTEDTFCAYCGVSYLILNEIKFLENTADNLRKELDFFKRNQGLDSLVRVSHTDLSAYDDKETSECIKRLLQEKGEIIQQLDDAKTKLFCYEATEKQFVKEIAKSQATVSYTQEQLIELLDYLKKIRNKLRDGLFTDGQLRPIFDKINSLRGHISELNKIYNISLSQLNNQFNQLTGKVDSISLEKDSIVNKFNELELKYKEERNRWSEDRGQQLADILVLKTKLSEETKRCNNIHEEKRQLISNFEQTINHLKEENQSVLSENKILQEKIASLNEQLNAQLQEFHLYERNSKEQEQCLQKQIVDISEELARIKKLNNHLNTSLEMGKQEIFELKTLKDSQNDLCKQLQGKLQEMEKEFNVEQQNKKLTLEKEWKLSLEKKELEFQQYRIQTDQRIEQLTLEVEQKERENSVLHEEHRRIMGTMKEEINQLTNTVNNSNSIRTELENQVQKYQQEVKSILVFFCFIFQ
;
A
#
# COMPACT_ATOMS: atom_id res chain seq x y z
N MET A 1 12.47 -9.66 85.91
CA MET A 1 12.55 -9.72 84.44
C MET A 1 13.56 -10.79 84.09
N ALA A 2 13.09 -11.89 83.49
CA ALA A 2 13.93 -13.03 83.14
C ALA A 2 14.85 -12.68 81.96
N ILE A 3 16.15 -12.90 82.13
CA ILE A 3 17.13 -12.86 81.04
C ILE A 3 17.14 -14.26 80.44
N SER A 4 16.61 -14.39 79.22
CA SER A 4 16.62 -15.63 78.46
C SER A 4 18.00 -15.85 77.86
N GLU A 5 18.66 -16.91 78.31
CA GLU A 5 19.83 -17.51 77.67
C GLU A 5 19.45 -17.98 76.26
N LYS A 6 20.01 -17.31 75.25
CA LYS A 6 20.21 -17.77 73.86
C LYS A 6 20.87 -16.61 73.12
N ASP A 7 22.20 -16.65 73.01
CA ASP A 7 23.00 -16.01 71.94
C ASP A 7 24.50 -16.22 72.22
N GLN A 8 24.92 -17.46 72.44
CA GLN A 8 26.33 -17.84 72.45
C GLN A 8 26.53 -19.17 71.72
N GLN A 9 26.39 -19.13 70.39
CA GLN A 9 27.15 -19.99 69.47
C GLN A 9 26.93 -19.50 68.03
N TYR A 10 27.63 -18.44 67.64
CA TYR A 10 27.80 -18.17 66.22
C TYR A 10 29.07 -18.90 65.76
N ASP A 11 28.84 -19.99 65.03
CA ASP A 11 29.86 -20.82 64.42
C ASP A 11 30.47 -20.08 63.23
N SER A 12 31.79 -19.84 63.25
CA SER A 12 32.54 -19.13 62.21
C SER A 12 32.49 -19.82 60.82
N SER A 13 31.80 -20.95 60.70
CA SER A 13 31.66 -21.76 59.49
C SER A 13 30.50 -21.33 58.57
N GLU A 14 29.50 -20.58 59.06
CA GLU A 14 28.36 -20.11 58.26
C GLU A 14 28.66 -18.82 57.47
N LEU A 15 29.53 -17.94 57.97
CA LEU A 15 29.94 -16.69 57.30
C LEU A 15 30.67 -16.91 55.97
N VAL A 16 31.27 -18.09 55.75
CA VAL A 16 32.04 -18.40 54.52
C VAL A 16 31.14 -18.92 53.40
N LYS A 17 29.94 -19.43 53.70
CA LYS A 17 28.99 -19.91 52.67
C LYS A 17 28.24 -18.77 51.97
N ASP A 18 28.01 -17.65 52.65
CA ASP A 18 27.25 -16.52 52.08
C ASP A 18 28.07 -15.58 51.19
N LEU A 19 29.40 -15.65 51.20
CA LEU A 19 30.25 -14.86 50.30
C LEU A 19 30.23 -15.37 48.85
N ARG A 20 29.82 -16.62 48.59
CA ARG A 20 29.75 -17.19 47.23
C ARG A 20 28.48 -16.85 46.46
N THR A 21 27.51 -16.20 47.10
CA THR A 21 26.19 -15.91 46.53
C THR A 21 25.79 -14.43 46.68
N TYR A 22 26.76 -13.52 46.82
CA TYR A 22 26.47 -12.09 46.85
C TYR A 22 26.25 -11.56 45.43
N ARG A 23 25.00 -11.20 45.10
CA ARG A 23 24.66 -10.43 43.91
C ARG A 23 24.64 -8.94 44.29
N PRO A 24 25.55 -8.09 43.77
CA PRO A 24 25.56 -6.66 44.09
C PRO A 24 24.23 -6.02 43.71
N LYS A 25 23.68 -5.18 44.61
CA LYS A 25 22.42 -4.45 44.40
C LYS A 25 22.47 -3.46 43.21
N TYR A 26 23.69 -3.12 42.77
CA TYR A 26 23.97 -2.33 41.56
C TYR A 26 24.98 -3.12 40.72
N PRO A 27 24.55 -3.82 39.66
CA PRO A 27 25.48 -4.46 38.73
C PRO A 27 26.31 -3.38 38.02
N LEU A 28 27.52 -3.75 37.60
CA LEU A 28 28.38 -2.88 36.79
C LEU A 28 27.62 -2.44 35.52
N PRO A 29 27.74 -1.16 35.09
CA PRO A 29 27.17 -0.68 33.83
C PRO A 29 27.55 -1.58 32.64
N GLU A 30 26.67 -1.70 31.65
CA GLU A 30 26.81 -2.62 30.51
C GLU A 30 28.12 -2.41 29.75
N GLU A 31 28.68 -1.19 29.73
CA GLU A 31 29.95 -0.90 29.06
C GLU A 31 31.17 -1.57 29.73
N LEU A 32 31.08 -1.89 31.02
CA LEU A 32 32.18 -2.46 31.81
C LEU A 32 32.08 -3.99 31.97
N GLN A 33 30.94 -4.59 31.60
CA GLN A 33 30.73 -6.05 31.70
C GLN A 33 31.50 -6.85 30.63
N GLY A 34 31.98 -6.20 29.58
CA GLY A 34 32.77 -6.82 28.49
C GLY A 34 34.30 -6.70 28.64
N ILE A 35 34.80 -6.05 29.69
CA ILE A 35 36.25 -5.85 29.90
C ILE A 35 36.83 -7.08 30.60
N CYS A 36 37.96 -7.59 30.10
CA CYS A 36 38.61 -8.76 30.66
C CYS A 36 39.02 -8.50 32.12
N THR A 37 38.82 -9.50 33.00
CA THR A 37 39.11 -9.38 34.44
C THR A 37 40.59 -9.14 34.73
N GLU A 38 41.47 -9.46 33.80
CA GLU A 38 42.91 -9.22 33.87
C GLU A 38 43.27 -7.73 33.76
N ASP A 39 42.40 -6.92 33.15
CA ASP A 39 42.60 -5.47 32.95
C ASP A 39 41.97 -4.61 34.06
N THR A 40 41.09 -5.19 34.89
CA THR A 40 40.32 -4.47 35.92
C THR A 40 40.79 -4.75 37.34
N PHE A 41 41.73 -5.68 37.55
CA PHE A 41 42.25 -6.08 38.85
C PHE A 41 43.79 -5.99 38.90
N CYS A 42 44.34 -5.55 40.03
CA CYS A 42 45.77 -5.57 40.23
C CYS A 42 46.28 -7.01 40.39
N ALA A 43 47.18 -7.47 39.51
CA ALA A 43 47.76 -8.81 39.57
C ALA A 43 48.54 -9.12 40.87
N TYR A 44 48.95 -8.09 41.63
CA TYR A 44 49.74 -8.26 42.86
C TYR A 44 48.89 -8.34 44.13
N CYS A 45 47.74 -7.64 44.19
CA CYS A 45 46.92 -7.58 45.40
C CYS A 45 45.44 -7.95 45.20
N GLY A 46 45.00 -8.23 43.97
CA GLY A 46 43.64 -8.70 43.67
C GLY A 46 42.53 -7.65 43.87
N VAL A 47 42.89 -6.38 44.07
CA VAL A 47 41.92 -5.27 44.23
C VAL A 47 41.56 -4.69 42.87
N SER A 48 40.27 -4.44 42.63
CA SER A 48 39.82 -3.82 41.39
C SER A 48 40.27 -2.35 41.31
N TYR A 49 40.85 -1.95 40.16
CA TYR A 49 41.22 -0.57 39.89
C TYR A 49 40.02 0.38 39.89
N LEU A 50 38.81 -0.14 39.64
CA LEU A 50 37.55 0.63 39.73
C LEU A 50 37.20 0.98 41.17
N ILE A 51 37.38 0.04 42.11
CA ILE A 51 37.16 0.26 43.54
C ILE A 51 38.20 1.25 44.09
N LEU A 52 39.45 1.14 43.63
CA LEU A 52 40.53 2.04 44.02
C LEU A 52 40.29 3.49 43.58
N ASN A 53 39.72 3.68 42.38
CA ASN A 53 39.38 5.02 41.87
C ASN A 53 38.19 5.62 42.64
N GLU A 54 37.18 4.81 42.96
CA GLU A 54 36.01 5.23 43.74
C GLU A 54 36.40 5.58 45.19
N ILE A 55 37.27 4.80 45.82
CA ILE A 55 37.82 5.12 47.15
C ILE A 55 38.57 6.44 47.12
N LYS A 56 39.42 6.67 46.11
CA LYS A 56 40.12 7.96 45.94
C LYS A 56 39.17 9.13 45.72
N PHE A 57 38.09 8.93 44.96
CA PHE A 57 37.07 9.95 44.74
C PHE A 57 36.33 10.29 46.05
N LEU A 58 35.98 9.27 46.83
CA LEU A 58 35.33 9.44 48.14
C LEU A 58 36.26 10.08 49.17
N GLU A 59 37.54 9.73 49.22
CA GLU A 59 38.54 10.37 50.07
C GLU A 59 38.70 11.86 49.72
N ASN A 60 38.81 12.20 48.43
CA ASN A 60 38.86 13.60 47.98
C ASN A 60 37.59 14.38 48.34
N THR A 61 36.42 13.74 48.24
CA THR A 61 35.14 14.34 48.61
C THR A 61 35.06 14.58 50.13
N ALA A 62 35.50 13.61 50.93
CA ALA A 62 35.54 13.73 52.39
C ALA A 62 36.51 14.83 52.87
N ASP A 63 37.67 14.96 52.22
CA ASP A 63 38.62 16.03 52.52
C ASP A 63 38.12 17.42 52.11
N ASN A 64 37.39 17.53 51.00
CA ASN A 64 36.72 18.79 50.63
C ASN A 64 35.62 19.16 51.62
N LEU A 65 34.80 18.21 52.04
CA LEU A 65 33.77 18.45 53.07
C LEU A 65 34.38 18.84 54.42
N ARG A 66 35.51 18.25 54.82
CA ARG A 66 36.26 18.67 56.01
C ARG A 66 36.77 20.10 55.91
N LYS A 67 37.32 20.49 54.75
CA LYS A 67 37.76 21.87 54.50
C LYS A 67 36.60 22.86 54.54
N GLU A 68 35.43 22.50 54.00
CA GLU A 68 34.21 23.30 54.11
C GLU A 68 33.74 23.42 55.57
N LEU A 69 33.77 22.33 56.34
CA LEU A 69 33.42 22.34 57.77
C LEU A 69 34.38 23.21 58.61
N ASP A 70 35.68 23.16 58.31
CA ASP A 70 36.67 24.01 58.96
C ASP A 70 36.54 25.48 58.53
N PHE A 71 36.13 25.75 57.29
CA PHE A 71 35.75 27.08 56.83
C PHE A 71 34.50 27.60 57.56
N PHE A 72 33.48 26.76 57.76
CA PHE A 72 32.29 27.11 58.55
C PHE A 72 32.60 27.30 60.04
N LYS A 73 33.47 26.48 60.64
CA LYS A 73 33.92 26.66 62.03
C LYS A 73 34.74 27.93 62.23
N ARG A 74 35.55 28.33 61.25
CA ARG A 74 36.29 29.61 61.29
C ARG A 74 35.37 30.81 61.07
N ASN A 75 34.33 30.67 60.23
CA ASN A 75 33.39 31.75 59.96
C ASN A 75 32.28 31.92 61.01
N GLN A 76 32.05 30.92 61.88
CA GLN A 76 31.21 31.05 63.08
C GLN A 76 31.95 31.69 64.28
N GLY A 77 33.20 32.13 64.10
CA GLY A 77 34.04 32.73 65.14
C GLY A 77 33.89 34.24 65.34
N LEU A 78 32.95 34.93 64.69
CA LEU A 78 32.72 36.36 64.90
C LEU A 78 31.22 36.70 64.94
N ASP A 79 30.60 36.51 66.10
CA ASP A 79 29.38 37.23 66.46
C ASP A 79 29.29 37.45 67.98
N SER A 80 29.76 38.62 68.43
CA SER A 80 29.13 39.49 69.46
C SER A 80 30.13 40.48 70.07
N LEU A 81 30.43 41.54 69.32
CA LEU A 81 30.60 42.88 69.89
C LEU A 81 29.28 43.63 69.74
N VAL A 82 28.35 43.45 70.67
CA VAL A 82 27.13 44.29 70.86
C VAL A 82 26.77 44.22 72.35
N ARG A 83 26.59 45.30 73.12
CA ARG A 83 26.73 46.76 72.94
C ARG A 83 26.63 47.36 74.36
N VAL A 84 27.43 48.39 74.69
CA VAL A 84 26.97 49.80 74.81
C VAL A 84 25.85 50.01 75.85
N SER A 85 26.29 50.55 76.99
CA SER A 85 25.72 51.68 77.74
C SER A 85 24.32 51.56 78.35
N HIS A 86 24.27 51.53 79.68
CA HIS A 86 23.23 52.26 80.41
C HIS A 86 23.89 53.23 81.39
N THR A 87 24.12 54.44 80.91
CA THR A 87 23.90 55.62 81.75
C THR A 87 22.65 56.29 81.18
N ASP A 88 21.63 56.27 82.03
CA ASP A 88 20.58 57.29 82.13
C ASP A 88 19.29 57.17 81.30
N LEU A 89 18.23 56.91 82.08
CA LEU A 89 16.78 57.06 81.88
C LEU A 89 16.10 56.00 80.99
N SER A 90 15.06 55.27 81.42
CA SER A 90 13.98 55.60 82.36
C SER A 90 13.33 54.28 82.82
N ALA A 91 13.39 53.98 84.12
CA ALA A 91 13.01 52.71 84.73
C ALA A 91 11.50 52.40 84.57
N TYR A 92 11.19 51.30 83.88
CA TYR A 92 9.87 50.69 83.81
C TYR A 92 10.00 49.19 84.17
N ASP A 93 9.53 48.87 85.37
CA ASP A 93 9.22 47.57 86.02
C ASP A 93 10.25 46.40 85.97
N ASP A 94 11.24 46.47 86.87
CA ASP A 94 12.37 45.55 87.16
C ASP A 94 12.01 44.13 87.68
N LYS A 95 10.73 43.76 87.77
CA LYS A 95 10.33 42.52 88.46
C LYS A 95 10.54 41.26 87.62
N GLU A 96 10.14 41.29 86.34
CA GLU A 96 10.25 40.13 85.45
C GLU A 96 11.70 39.85 85.02
N THR A 97 12.50 40.91 84.80
CA THR A 97 13.92 40.78 84.44
C THR A 97 14.75 40.25 85.62
N SER A 98 14.45 40.67 86.86
CA SER A 98 15.10 40.12 88.05
C SER A 98 14.79 38.63 88.28
N GLU A 99 13.57 38.18 88.00
CA GLU A 99 13.22 36.75 88.10
C GLU A 99 13.86 35.90 87.00
N CYS A 100 13.96 36.44 85.79
CA CYS A 100 14.64 35.77 84.68
C CYS A 100 16.14 35.59 84.95
N ILE A 101 16.81 36.61 85.46
CA ILE A 101 18.24 36.54 85.83
C ILE A 101 18.47 35.53 86.95
N LYS A 102 17.59 35.48 87.97
CA LYS A 102 17.70 34.49 89.06
C LYS A 102 17.55 33.05 88.55
N ARG A 103 16.59 32.77 87.66
CA ARG A 103 16.45 31.45 87.03
C ARG A 103 17.67 31.05 86.23
N LEU A 104 18.19 31.94 85.38
CA LEU A 104 19.36 31.65 84.56
C LEU A 104 20.64 31.42 85.40
N LEU A 105 20.78 32.11 86.54
CA LEU A 105 21.90 31.86 87.46
C LEU A 105 21.78 30.53 88.18
N GLN A 106 20.56 30.11 88.54
CA GLN A 106 20.31 28.80 89.11
C GLN A 106 20.57 27.69 88.09
N GLU A 107 20.05 27.81 86.87
CA GLU A 107 20.31 26.87 85.77
C GLU A 107 21.81 26.78 85.45
N LYS A 108 22.52 27.91 85.46
CA LYS A 108 23.98 27.92 85.32
C LYS A 108 24.68 27.14 86.43
N GLY A 109 24.22 27.28 87.68
CA GLY A 109 24.75 26.52 88.81
C GLY A 109 24.51 25.02 88.67
N GLU A 110 23.31 24.63 88.23
CA GLU A 110 22.93 23.23 87.99
C GLU A 110 23.75 22.61 86.85
N ILE A 111 23.96 23.35 85.75
CA ILE A 111 24.78 22.89 84.62
C ILE A 111 26.25 22.72 85.03
N ILE A 112 26.81 23.63 85.84
CA ILE A 112 28.17 23.50 86.35
C ILE A 112 28.31 22.26 87.22
N GLN A 113 27.34 22.01 88.10
CA GLN A 113 27.35 20.80 88.94
C GLN A 113 27.26 19.52 88.10
N GLN A 114 26.39 19.49 87.09
CA GLN A 114 26.30 18.35 86.16
C GLN A 114 27.60 18.13 85.38
N LEU A 115 28.30 19.21 85.00
CA LEU A 115 29.58 19.14 84.32
C LEU A 115 30.67 18.56 85.24
N ASP A 116 30.72 18.97 86.51
CA ASP A 116 31.68 18.44 87.48
C ASP A 116 31.40 16.97 87.83
N ASP A 117 30.12 16.58 87.95
CA ASP A 117 29.71 15.19 88.13
C ASP A 117 30.10 14.33 86.91
N ALA A 118 29.87 14.84 85.69
CA ALA A 118 30.25 14.16 84.45
C ALA A 118 31.78 14.01 84.34
N LYS A 119 32.54 15.04 84.73
CA LYS A 119 34.00 15.02 84.73
C LYS A 119 34.57 14.03 85.75
N THR A 120 33.92 13.91 86.91
CA THR A 120 34.28 12.91 87.92
C THR A 120 34.00 11.49 87.42
N LYS A 121 32.84 11.26 86.77
CA LYS A 121 32.52 9.98 86.14
C LYS A 121 33.52 9.62 85.04
N LEU A 122 33.92 10.58 84.21
CA LEU A 122 34.94 10.38 83.19
C LEU A 122 36.27 9.92 83.80
N PHE A 123 36.71 10.56 84.89
CA PHE A 123 37.94 10.17 85.59
C PHE A 123 37.85 8.76 86.18
N CYS A 124 36.69 8.38 86.74
CA CYS A 124 36.45 7.01 87.20
C CYS A 124 36.51 6.00 86.04
N TYR A 125 35.92 6.32 84.88
CA TYR A 125 35.98 5.43 83.72
C TYR A 125 37.40 5.27 83.19
N GLU A 126 38.17 6.33 83.07
CA GLU A 126 39.60 6.26 82.67
C GLU A 126 40.42 5.41 83.66
N ALA A 127 40.13 5.47 84.95
CA ALA A 127 40.78 4.63 85.94
C ALA A 127 40.42 3.14 85.76
N THR A 128 39.14 2.84 85.49
CA THR A 128 38.69 1.46 85.22
C THR A 128 39.25 0.92 83.91
N GLU A 129 39.32 1.73 82.86
CA GLU A 129 39.93 1.36 81.57
C GLU A 129 41.41 1.00 81.76
N LYS A 130 42.17 1.81 82.50
CA LYS A 130 43.56 1.50 82.84
C LYS A 130 43.71 0.20 83.63
N GLN A 131 42.72 -0.15 84.46
CA GLN A 131 42.70 -1.42 85.17
C GLN A 131 42.44 -2.60 84.24
N PHE A 132 41.45 -2.49 83.33
CA PHE A 132 41.19 -3.52 82.33
C PHE A 132 42.36 -3.73 81.37
N VAL A 133 43.02 -2.66 80.92
CA VAL A 133 44.22 -2.76 80.07
C VAL A 133 45.34 -3.52 80.80
N LYS A 134 45.54 -3.26 82.10
CA LYS A 134 46.51 -4.02 82.92
C LYS A 134 46.13 -5.49 83.06
N GLU A 135 44.85 -5.82 83.21
CA GLU A 135 44.39 -7.22 83.28
C GLU A 135 44.54 -7.94 81.94
N ILE A 136 44.22 -7.29 80.82
CA ILE A 136 44.44 -7.83 79.47
C ILE A 136 45.93 -8.08 79.22
N ALA A 137 46.80 -7.15 79.61
CA ALA A 137 48.25 -7.35 79.46
C ALA A 137 48.75 -8.56 80.29
N LYS A 138 48.22 -8.77 81.50
CA LYS A 138 48.55 -9.94 82.33
C LYS A 138 48.02 -11.24 81.71
N SER A 139 46.78 -11.27 81.23
CA SER A 139 46.21 -12.47 80.62
C SER A 139 46.95 -12.83 79.33
N GLN A 140 47.29 -11.85 78.51
CA GLN A 140 48.07 -12.04 77.29
C GLN A 140 49.48 -12.58 77.59
N ALA A 141 50.17 -12.05 78.61
CA ALA A 141 51.46 -12.60 79.05
C ALA A 141 51.33 -14.07 79.50
N THR A 142 50.24 -14.42 80.17
CA THR A 142 49.98 -15.79 80.62
C THR A 142 49.75 -16.74 79.42
N VAL A 143 49.00 -16.29 78.41
CA VAL A 143 48.76 -17.05 77.17
C VAL A 143 50.07 -17.26 76.39
N SER A 144 50.93 -16.25 76.29
CA SER A 144 52.23 -16.42 75.63
C SER A 144 53.10 -17.45 76.35
N TYR A 145 53.13 -17.42 77.68
CA TYR A 145 53.87 -18.42 78.47
C TYR A 145 53.35 -19.85 78.28
N THR A 146 52.03 -20.05 78.25
CA THR A 146 51.45 -21.38 78.01
C THR A 146 51.65 -21.87 76.57
N GLN A 147 51.65 -20.95 75.58
CA GLN A 147 51.99 -21.28 74.20
C GLN A 147 53.43 -21.77 74.06
N GLU A 148 54.39 -21.13 74.74
CA GLU A 148 55.79 -21.57 74.75
C GLU A 148 55.94 -22.98 75.36
N GLN A 149 55.29 -23.24 76.50
CA GLN A 149 55.28 -24.58 77.10
C GLN A 149 54.69 -25.64 76.16
N LEU A 150 53.64 -25.29 75.41
CA LEU A 150 53.00 -26.22 74.47
C LEU A 150 53.90 -26.52 73.27
N ILE A 151 54.67 -25.54 72.80
CA ILE A 151 55.68 -25.72 71.75
C ILE A 151 56.79 -26.65 72.25
N GLU A 152 57.29 -26.46 73.47
CA GLU A 152 58.32 -27.35 74.04
C GLU A 152 57.83 -28.80 74.17
N LEU A 153 56.60 -29.00 74.64
CA LEU A 153 55.98 -30.33 74.72
C LEU A 153 55.81 -30.97 73.34
N LEU A 154 55.39 -30.20 72.32
CA LEU A 154 55.27 -30.70 70.95
C LEU A 154 56.62 -31.11 70.37
N ASP A 155 57.68 -30.36 70.63
CA ASP A 155 59.03 -30.72 70.18
C ASP A 155 59.60 -31.93 70.94
N TYR A 156 59.27 -32.09 72.22
CA TYR A 156 59.58 -33.31 72.97
C TYR A 156 58.87 -34.54 72.39
N LEU A 157 57.58 -34.42 72.05
CA LEU A 157 56.82 -35.47 71.38
C LEU A 157 57.39 -35.81 69.99
N LYS A 158 57.81 -34.81 69.21
CA LYS A 158 58.50 -35.05 67.93
C LYS A 158 59.79 -35.83 68.12
N LYS A 159 60.58 -35.51 69.15
CA LYS A 159 61.84 -36.24 69.48
C LYS A 159 61.55 -37.69 69.86
N ILE A 160 60.55 -37.96 70.71
CA ILE A 160 60.13 -39.33 71.07
C ILE A 160 59.70 -40.09 69.81
N ARG A 161 58.82 -39.49 68.99
CA ARG A 161 58.34 -40.10 67.75
C ARG A 161 59.49 -40.45 66.79
N ASN A 162 60.48 -39.56 66.64
CA ASN A 162 61.64 -39.84 65.80
C ASN A 162 62.50 -40.97 66.39
N LYS A 163 62.72 -41.02 67.70
CA LYS A 163 63.43 -42.15 68.35
C LYS A 163 62.70 -43.49 68.18
N LEU A 164 61.37 -43.50 68.32
CA LEU A 164 60.54 -44.68 68.08
C LEU A 164 60.60 -45.11 66.61
N ARG A 165 60.49 -44.16 65.68
CA ARG A 165 60.63 -44.41 64.24
C ARG A 165 61.99 -45.05 63.95
N ASP A 166 63.08 -44.44 64.41
CA ASP A 166 64.43 -44.90 64.11
C ASP A 166 64.72 -46.27 64.75
N GLY A 167 64.16 -46.56 65.94
CA GLY A 167 64.19 -47.89 66.56
C GLY A 167 63.39 -48.97 65.80
N LEU A 168 62.22 -48.61 65.24
CA LEU A 168 61.41 -49.50 64.42
C LEU A 168 62.03 -49.79 63.04
N PHE A 169 62.84 -48.86 62.49
CA PHE A 169 63.59 -49.08 61.25
C PHE A 169 64.81 -49.99 61.43
N THR A 170 65.35 -50.10 62.64
CA THR A 170 66.47 -51.01 62.97
C THR A 170 66.03 -52.44 63.29
N ASP A 171 64.73 -52.67 63.48
CA ASP A 171 64.18 -54.01 63.72
C ASP A 171 64.09 -54.80 62.40
N GLY A 172 64.98 -55.78 62.24
CA GLY A 172 65.11 -56.58 61.01
C GLY A 172 63.84 -57.33 60.60
N GLN A 173 62.88 -57.50 61.53
CA GLN A 173 61.59 -58.14 61.24
C GLN A 173 60.56 -57.18 60.61
N LEU A 174 60.66 -55.87 60.85
CA LEU A 174 59.72 -54.87 60.35
C LEU A 174 60.10 -54.29 58.99
N ARG A 175 61.39 -54.35 58.62
CA ARG A 175 61.89 -53.84 57.33
C ARG A 175 61.20 -54.47 56.11
N PRO A 176 60.97 -55.80 56.02
CA PRO A 176 60.21 -56.40 54.92
C PRO A 176 58.76 -55.92 54.84
N ILE A 177 58.14 -55.63 55.99
CA ILE A 177 56.77 -55.07 56.06
C ILE A 177 56.78 -53.64 55.50
N PHE A 178 57.75 -52.81 55.89
CA PHE A 178 57.91 -51.47 55.33
C PHE A 178 58.20 -51.47 53.82
N ASP A 179 59.05 -52.38 53.34
CA ASP A 179 59.33 -52.53 51.91
C ASP A 179 58.07 -52.94 51.14
N LYS A 180 57.24 -53.83 51.71
CA LYS A 180 55.93 -54.20 51.13
C LYS A 180 54.93 -53.05 51.16
N ILE A 181 54.89 -52.24 52.22
CA ILE A 181 54.06 -51.03 52.29
C ILE A 181 54.51 -50.00 51.23
N ASN A 182 55.81 -49.82 51.05
CA ASN A 182 56.35 -48.90 50.03
C ASN A 182 56.08 -49.40 48.61
N SER A 183 56.17 -50.71 48.37
CA SER A 183 55.76 -51.34 47.10
C SER A 183 54.27 -51.14 46.84
N LEU A 184 53.41 -51.37 47.84
CA LEU A 184 51.97 -51.10 47.74
C LEU A 184 51.68 -49.62 47.47
N ARG A 185 52.40 -48.70 48.12
CA ARG A 185 52.30 -47.26 47.84
C ARG A 185 52.69 -46.92 46.41
N GLY A 186 53.72 -47.59 45.88
CA GLY A 186 54.11 -47.50 44.47
C GLY A 186 53.00 -47.95 43.52
N HIS A 187 52.41 -49.12 43.77
CA HIS A 187 51.26 -49.61 42.98
C HIS A 187 50.03 -48.70 43.08
N ILE A 188 49.70 -48.19 44.27
CA ILE A 188 48.61 -47.23 44.45
C ILE A 188 48.88 -45.93 43.67
N SER A 189 50.13 -45.46 43.66
CA SER A 189 50.50 -44.25 42.92
C SER A 189 50.36 -44.44 41.42
N GLU A 190 50.79 -45.59 40.88
CA GLU A 190 50.63 -45.90 39.46
C GLU A 190 49.16 -46.09 39.08
N LEU A 191 48.37 -46.75 39.93
CA LEU A 191 46.94 -46.90 39.72
C LEU A 191 46.21 -45.55 39.74
N ASN A 192 46.60 -44.65 40.66
CA ASN A 192 46.06 -43.29 40.72
C ASN A 192 46.47 -42.47 39.49
N LYS A 193 47.67 -42.67 38.96
CA LYS A 193 48.13 -42.04 37.71
C LYS A 193 47.29 -42.51 36.53
N ILE A 194 47.06 -43.82 36.39
CA ILE A 194 46.20 -44.39 35.34
C ILE A 194 44.77 -43.82 35.46
N TYR A 195 44.21 -43.80 36.67
CA TYR A 195 42.89 -43.24 36.94
C TYR A 195 42.80 -41.77 36.52
N ASN A 196 43.77 -40.94 36.90
CA ASN A 196 43.79 -39.51 36.54
C ASN A 196 43.93 -39.29 35.03
N ILE A 197 44.69 -40.12 34.32
CA ILE A 197 44.78 -40.07 32.86
C ILE A 197 43.42 -40.39 32.24
N SER A 198 42.77 -41.47 32.66
CA SER A 198 41.43 -41.84 32.17
C SER A 198 40.38 -40.77 32.49
N LEU A 199 40.42 -40.18 33.69
CA LEU A 199 39.53 -39.10 34.09
C LEU A 199 39.74 -37.85 33.22
N SER A 200 40.98 -37.47 32.96
CA SER A 200 41.31 -36.33 32.08
C SER A 200 40.84 -36.57 30.65
N GLN A 201 41.01 -37.79 30.13
CA GLN A 201 40.52 -38.16 28.80
C GLN A 201 39.00 -38.05 28.72
N LEU A 202 38.28 -38.57 29.71
CA LEU A 202 36.82 -38.50 29.78
C LEU A 202 36.33 -37.05 29.88
N ASN A 203 36.99 -36.23 30.70
CA ASN A 203 36.64 -34.81 30.84
C ASN A 203 36.85 -34.02 29.54
N ASN A 204 37.93 -34.32 28.80
CA ASN A 204 38.18 -33.72 27.49
C ASN A 204 37.10 -34.13 26.47
N GLN A 205 36.70 -35.39 26.46
CA GLN A 205 35.60 -35.86 25.61
C GLN A 205 34.27 -35.20 25.97
N PHE A 206 33.98 -35.08 27.27
CA PHE A 206 32.79 -34.39 27.77
C PHE A 206 32.75 -32.94 27.29
N ASN A 207 33.83 -32.18 27.47
CA ASN A 207 33.90 -30.79 27.03
C ASN A 207 33.75 -30.64 25.51
N GLN A 208 34.32 -31.56 24.72
CA GLN A 208 34.12 -31.57 23.26
C GLN A 208 32.65 -31.83 22.89
N LEU A 209 31.98 -32.75 23.58
CA LEU A 209 30.56 -33.01 23.36
C LEU A 209 29.70 -31.82 23.77
N THR A 210 30.00 -31.19 24.90
CA THR A 210 29.31 -29.96 25.33
C THR A 210 29.43 -28.86 24.29
N GLY A 211 30.65 -28.56 23.80
CA GLY A 211 30.84 -27.56 22.76
C GLY A 211 30.11 -27.88 21.45
N LYS A 212 30.02 -29.16 21.07
CA LYS A 212 29.21 -29.59 19.91
C LYS A 212 27.71 -29.38 20.15
N VAL A 213 27.21 -29.68 21.35
CA VAL A 213 25.80 -29.46 21.72
C VAL A 213 25.47 -27.98 21.68
N ASP A 214 26.34 -27.11 22.21
CA ASP A 214 26.14 -25.66 22.19
C ASP A 214 26.09 -25.13 20.75
N SER A 215 27.01 -25.59 19.89
CA SER A 215 27.00 -25.23 18.46
C SER A 215 25.72 -25.68 17.75
N ILE A 216 25.24 -26.90 18.02
CA ILE A 216 23.99 -27.42 17.45
C ILE A 216 22.79 -26.62 17.99
N SER A 217 22.82 -26.21 19.25
CA SER A 217 21.76 -25.38 19.84
C SER A 217 21.66 -24.02 19.16
N LEU A 218 22.80 -23.37 18.92
CA LEU A 218 22.84 -22.09 18.20
C LEU A 218 22.35 -22.22 16.75
N GLU A 219 22.75 -23.30 16.06
CA GLU A 219 22.28 -23.56 14.70
C GLU A 219 20.77 -23.82 14.66
N LYS A 220 20.25 -24.61 15.61
CA LYS A 220 18.81 -24.84 15.78
C LYS A 220 18.07 -23.51 15.98
N ASP A 221 18.54 -22.66 16.88
CA ASP A 221 17.87 -21.38 17.17
C ASP A 221 17.89 -20.44 15.95
N SER A 222 18.99 -20.42 15.20
CA SER A 222 19.09 -19.70 13.93
C SER A 222 18.08 -20.19 12.88
N ILE A 223 17.95 -21.52 12.72
CA ILE A 223 16.99 -22.13 11.79
C ILE A 223 15.54 -21.83 12.24
N VAL A 224 15.25 -21.91 13.54
CA VAL A 224 13.92 -21.59 14.09
C VAL A 224 13.56 -20.13 13.82
N ASN A 225 14.49 -19.20 14.01
CA ASN A 225 14.25 -17.79 13.72
C ASN A 225 13.97 -17.56 12.23
N LYS A 226 14.76 -18.18 11.34
CA LYS A 226 14.53 -18.09 9.90
C LYS A 226 13.19 -18.70 9.47
N PHE A 227 12.77 -19.79 10.11
CA PHE A 227 11.46 -20.40 9.88
C PHE A 227 10.33 -19.44 10.29
N ASN A 228 10.42 -18.82 11.46
CA ASN A 228 9.43 -17.86 11.94
C ASN A 228 9.31 -16.63 11.03
N GLU A 229 10.44 -16.12 10.52
CA GLU A 229 10.45 -15.02 9.54
C GLU A 229 9.75 -15.42 8.23
N LEU A 230 10.03 -16.61 7.72
CA LEU A 230 9.37 -17.13 6.51
C LEU A 230 7.88 -17.35 6.72
N GLU A 231 7.47 -17.86 7.89
CA GLU A 231 6.07 -18.05 8.23
C GLU A 231 5.33 -16.70 8.29
N LEU A 232 5.96 -15.66 8.85
CA LEU A 232 5.41 -14.31 8.87
C LEU A 232 5.24 -13.74 7.46
N LYS A 233 6.28 -13.84 6.62
CA LYS A 233 6.23 -13.39 5.21
C LYS A 233 5.12 -14.10 4.42
N TYR A 234 4.97 -15.41 4.63
CA TYR A 234 3.90 -16.19 4.00
C TYR A 234 2.51 -15.72 4.45
N LYS A 235 2.31 -15.43 5.74
CA LYS A 235 1.05 -14.88 6.26
C LYS A 235 0.74 -13.51 5.65
N GLU A 236 1.74 -12.64 5.55
CA GLU A 236 1.59 -11.32 4.93
C GLU A 236 1.24 -11.42 3.44
N GLU A 237 1.92 -12.27 2.67
CA GLU A 237 1.57 -12.51 1.27
C GLU A 237 0.16 -13.05 1.12
N ARG A 238 -0.23 -14.05 1.92
CA ARG A 238 -1.60 -14.58 1.90
C ARG A 238 -2.63 -13.47 2.15
N ASN A 239 -2.37 -12.58 3.10
CA ASN A 239 -3.26 -11.46 3.39
C ASN A 239 -3.35 -10.49 2.20
N ARG A 240 -2.20 -10.11 1.60
CA ARG A 240 -2.16 -9.28 0.37
C ARG A 240 -2.97 -9.90 -0.77
N TRP A 241 -2.75 -11.20 -1.04
CA TRP A 241 -3.53 -11.92 -2.06
C TRP A 241 -5.04 -11.93 -1.78
N SER A 242 -5.42 -12.04 -0.50
CA SER A 242 -6.83 -11.98 -0.10
C SER A 242 -7.43 -10.58 -0.30
N GLU A 243 -6.68 -9.53 0.03
CA GLU A 243 -7.08 -8.14 -0.17
C GLU A 243 -7.19 -7.80 -1.66
N ASP A 244 -6.18 -8.13 -2.46
CA ASP A 244 -6.19 -7.91 -3.92
C ASP A 244 -7.36 -8.64 -4.59
N ARG A 245 -7.62 -9.88 -4.20
CA ARG A 245 -8.78 -10.64 -4.69
C ARG A 245 -10.10 -9.99 -4.26
N GLY A 246 -10.19 -9.50 -3.03
CA GLY A 246 -11.34 -8.76 -2.54
C GLY A 246 -11.61 -7.49 -3.36
N GLN A 247 -10.55 -6.74 -3.66
CA GLN A 247 -10.62 -5.53 -4.48
C GLN A 247 -11.05 -5.84 -5.91
N GLN A 248 -10.46 -6.86 -6.55
CA GLN A 248 -10.85 -7.29 -7.90
C GLN A 248 -12.32 -7.72 -7.96
N LEU A 249 -12.82 -8.43 -6.95
CA LEU A 249 -14.24 -8.80 -6.87
C LEU A 249 -15.15 -7.57 -6.73
N ALA A 250 -14.73 -6.58 -5.95
CA ALA A 250 -15.46 -5.32 -5.82
C ALA A 250 -15.51 -4.55 -7.15
N ASP A 251 -14.39 -4.47 -7.87
CA ASP A 251 -14.31 -3.82 -9.18
C ASP A 251 -15.18 -4.54 -10.22
N ILE A 252 -15.16 -5.88 -10.23
CA ILE A 252 -16.03 -6.70 -11.09
C ILE A 252 -17.51 -6.44 -10.78
N LEU A 253 -17.89 -6.32 -9.50
CA LEU A 253 -19.25 -6.00 -9.10
C LEU A 253 -19.68 -4.62 -9.61
N VAL A 254 -18.82 -3.60 -9.48
CA VAL A 254 -19.08 -2.26 -10.00
C VAL A 254 -19.26 -2.28 -11.52
N LEU A 255 -18.37 -2.95 -12.24
CA LEU A 255 -18.45 -3.09 -13.70
C LEU A 255 -19.72 -3.84 -14.13
N LYS A 256 -20.10 -4.89 -13.40
CA LYS A 256 -21.34 -5.64 -13.66
C LYS A 256 -22.59 -4.77 -13.48
N THR A 257 -22.60 -3.92 -12.46
CA THR A 257 -23.69 -2.94 -12.24
C THR A 257 -23.76 -1.93 -13.38
N LYS A 258 -22.63 -1.32 -13.76
CA LYS A 258 -22.56 -0.38 -14.90
C LYS A 258 -23.02 -1.04 -16.21
N LEU A 259 -22.58 -2.28 -16.47
CA LEU A 259 -23.01 -3.02 -17.65
C LEU A 259 -24.52 -3.28 -17.63
N SER A 260 -25.10 -3.60 -16.48
CA SER A 260 -26.55 -3.76 -16.34
C SER A 260 -27.31 -2.47 -16.61
N GLU A 261 -26.79 -1.33 -16.14
CA GLU A 261 -27.37 0.00 -16.38
C GLU A 261 -27.31 0.37 -17.87
N GLU A 262 -26.16 0.19 -18.53
CA GLU A 262 -26.03 0.45 -19.97
C GLU A 262 -26.87 -0.51 -20.81
N THR A 263 -27.02 -1.76 -20.39
CA THR A 263 -27.94 -2.71 -21.03
C THR A 263 -29.39 -2.22 -20.94
N LYS A 264 -29.82 -1.73 -19.76
CA LYS A 264 -31.16 -1.13 -19.60
C LYS A 264 -31.33 0.10 -20.48
N ARG A 265 -30.31 0.96 -20.55
CA ARG A 265 -30.32 2.15 -21.40
C ARG A 265 -30.46 1.78 -22.89
N CYS A 266 -29.69 0.80 -23.35
CA CYS A 266 -29.77 0.29 -24.72
C CYS A 266 -31.16 -0.29 -25.03
N ASN A 267 -31.72 -1.07 -24.11
CA ASN A 267 -33.08 -1.61 -24.26
C ASN A 267 -34.14 -0.51 -24.36
N ASN A 268 -34.03 0.55 -23.55
CA ASN A 268 -34.94 1.70 -23.64
C ASN A 268 -34.84 2.40 -25.00
N ILE A 269 -33.62 2.67 -25.48
CA ILE A 269 -33.41 3.28 -26.81
C ILE A 269 -33.96 2.38 -27.92
N HIS A 270 -33.78 1.06 -27.83
CA HIS A 270 -34.36 0.12 -28.77
C HIS A 270 -35.89 0.14 -28.75
N GLU A 271 -36.50 0.30 -27.58
CA GLU A 271 -37.95 0.44 -27.44
C GLU A 271 -38.46 1.74 -28.04
N GLU A 272 -37.81 2.87 -27.74
CA GLU A 272 -38.10 4.16 -28.34
C GLU A 272 -38.00 4.11 -29.88
N LYS A 273 -36.94 3.46 -30.40
CA LYS A 273 -36.79 3.23 -31.85
C LYS A 273 -37.93 2.41 -32.42
N ARG A 274 -38.35 1.33 -31.73
CA ARG A 274 -39.49 0.50 -32.17
C ARG A 274 -40.79 1.30 -32.21
N GLN A 275 -41.05 2.11 -31.20
CA GLN A 275 -42.22 3.00 -31.16
C GLN A 275 -42.19 4.03 -32.29
N LEU A 276 -41.02 4.65 -32.54
CA LEU A 276 -40.86 5.61 -33.63
C LEU A 276 -41.12 4.97 -35.00
N ILE A 277 -40.59 3.76 -35.23
CA ILE A 277 -40.83 3.00 -36.45
C ILE A 277 -42.34 2.71 -36.61
N SER A 278 -43.00 2.24 -35.54
CA SER A 278 -44.44 1.96 -35.58
C SER A 278 -45.26 3.22 -35.91
N ASN A 279 -44.91 4.37 -35.33
CA ASN A 279 -45.56 5.65 -35.63
C ASN A 279 -45.36 6.06 -37.09
N PHE A 280 -44.15 5.88 -37.64
CA PHE A 280 -43.88 6.16 -39.05
C PHE A 280 -44.64 5.20 -39.97
N GLU A 281 -44.71 3.92 -39.64
CA GLU A 281 -45.50 2.94 -40.40
C GLU A 281 -46.98 3.30 -40.44
N GLN A 282 -47.55 3.71 -39.30
CA GLN A 282 -48.93 4.21 -39.23
C GLN A 282 -49.12 5.45 -40.10
N THR A 283 -48.20 6.42 -40.03
CA THR A 283 -48.25 7.65 -40.84
C THR A 283 -48.17 7.34 -42.34
N ILE A 284 -47.28 6.43 -42.74
CA ILE A 284 -47.15 5.99 -44.14
C ILE A 284 -48.43 5.31 -44.61
N ASN A 285 -49.05 4.46 -43.78
CA ASN A 285 -50.30 3.80 -44.13
C ASN A 285 -51.43 4.81 -44.29
N HIS A 286 -51.53 5.80 -43.40
CA HIS A 286 -52.51 6.88 -43.52
C HIS A 286 -52.31 7.68 -44.82
N LEU A 287 -51.07 8.08 -45.12
CA LEU A 287 -50.75 8.78 -46.37
C LEU A 287 -51.04 7.92 -47.62
N LYS A 288 -50.86 6.60 -47.55
CA LYS A 288 -51.24 5.69 -48.64
C LYS A 288 -52.75 5.67 -48.85
N GLU A 289 -53.53 5.63 -47.77
CA GLU A 289 -55.00 5.69 -47.83
C GLU A 289 -55.47 7.03 -48.42
N GLU A 290 -54.92 8.15 -47.95
CA GLU A 290 -55.22 9.48 -48.51
C GLU A 290 -54.88 9.54 -50.00
N ASN A 291 -53.71 9.04 -50.40
CA ASN A 291 -53.29 9.05 -51.79
C ASN A 291 -54.19 8.14 -52.67
N GLN A 292 -54.65 7.00 -52.15
CA GLN A 292 -55.66 6.18 -52.82
C GLN A 292 -57.00 6.91 -52.98
N SER A 293 -57.43 7.66 -51.96
CA SER A 293 -58.63 8.51 -52.04
C SER A 293 -58.47 9.56 -53.13
N VAL A 294 -57.36 10.32 -53.14
CA VAL A 294 -57.05 11.34 -54.16
C VAL A 294 -56.95 10.72 -55.57
N LEU A 295 -56.38 9.53 -55.71
CA LEU A 295 -56.37 8.81 -56.99
C LEU A 295 -57.78 8.46 -57.47
N SER A 296 -58.66 8.05 -56.56
CA SER A 296 -60.06 7.76 -56.90
C SER A 296 -60.83 9.02 -57.32
N GLU A 297 -60.62 10.13 -56.62
CA GLU A 297 -61.18 11.45 -56.99
C GLU A 297 -60.66 11.92 -58.35
N ASN A 298 -59.35 11.82 -58.59
CA ASN A 298 -58.76 12.15 -59.89
C ASN A 298 -59.35 11.30 -61.02
N LYS A 299 -59.61 10.02 -60.77
CA LYS A 299 -60.26 9.15 -61.76
C LYS A 299 -61.68 9.63 -62.08
N ILE A 300 -62.47 9.98 -61.06
CA ILE A 300 -63.82 10.55 -61.24
C ILE A 300 -63.75 11.87 -62.04
N LEU A 301 -62.79 12.73 -61.72
CA LEU A 301 -62.58 13.99 -62.45
C LEU A 301 -62.17 13.74 -63.91
N GLN A 302 -61.29 12.77 -64.18
CA GLN A 302 -60.92 12.38 -65.55
C GLN A 302 -62.12 11.86 -66.33
N GLU A 303 -62.96 11.01 -65.74
CA GLU A 303 -64.19 10.52 -66.35
C GLU A 303 -65.16 11.69 -66.64
N LYS A 304 -65.27 12.65 -65.72
CA LYS A 304 -66.09 13.86 -65.92
C LYS A 304 -65.55 14.76 -67.04
N ILE A 305 -64.24 14.96 -67.11
CA ILE A 305 -63.59 15.72 -68.21
C ILE A 305 -63.83 15.01 -69.55
N ALA A 306 -63.69 13.68 -69.60
CA ALA A 306 -63.95 12.91 -70.81
C ALA A 306 -65.41 13.06 -71.28
N SER A 307 -66.38 12.95 -70.36
CA SER A 307 -67.80 13.15 -70.66
C SER A 307 -68.10 14.58 -71.15
N LEU A 308 -67.53 15.60 -70.50
CA LEU A 308 -67.68 17.00 -70.93
C LEU A 308 -67.05 17.25 -72.31
N ASN A 309 -65.89 16.66 -72.60
CA ASN A 309 -65.27 16.72 -73.92
C ASN A 309 -66.13 16.05 -74.99
N GLU A 310 -66.76 14.92 -74.67
CA GLU A 310 -67.68 14.25 -75.58
C GLU A 310 -68.92 15.11 -75.86
N GLN A 311 -69.49 15.73 -74.82
CA GLN A 311 -70.59 16.68 -74.96
C GLN A 311 -70.19 17.90 -75.80
N LEU A 312 -69.01 18.48 -75.54
CA LEU A 312 -68.49 19.62 -76.30
C LEU A 312 -68.25 19.25 -77.77
N ASN A 313 -67.69 18.07 -78.04
CA ASN A 313 -67.51 17.58 -79.40
C ASN A 313 -68.83 17.36 -80.12
N ALA A 314 -69.85 16.83 -79.43
CA ALA A 314 -71.20 16.69 -80.00
C ALA A 314 -71.79 18.07 -80.34
N GLN A 315 -71.67 19.06 -79.45
CA GLN A 315 -72.09 20.44 -79.71
C GLN A 315 -71.33 21.09 -80.87
N LEU A 316 -70.02 20.86 -80.97
CA LEU A 316 -69.21 21.34 -82.09
C LEU A 316 -69.62 20.68 -83.41
N GLN A 317 -69.95 19.38 -83.40
CA GLN A 317 -70.48 18.69 -84.58
C GLN A 317 -71.84 19.24 -85.01
N GLU A 318 -72.75 19.50 -84.06
CA GLU A 318 -74.02 20.17 -84.34
C GLU A 318 -73.81 21.57 -84.90
N PHE A 319 -72.88 22.34 -84.33
CA PHE A 319 -72.52 23.67 -84.81
C PHE A 319 -71.94 23.61 -86.23
N HIS A 320 -71.03 22.68 -86.52
CA HIS A 320 -70.49 22.48 -87.87
C HIS A 320 -71.56 22.03 -88.86
N LEU A 321 -72.54 21.23 -88.44
CA LEU A 321 -73.68 20.83 -89.27
C LEU A 321 -74.56 22.06 -89.57
N TYR A 322 -74.83 22.89 -88.56
CA TYR A 322 -75.55 24.14 -88.72
C TYR A 322 -74.81 25.11 -89.64
N GLU A 323 -73.50 25.26 -89.48
CA GLU A 323 -72.65 26.09 -90.33
C GLU A 323 -72.63 25.59 -91.78
N ARG A 324 -72.56 24.26 -91.99
CA ARG A 324 -72.64 23.65 -93.33
C ARG A 324 -74.01 23.92 -93.97
N ASN A 325 -75.10 23.71 -93.24
CA ASN A 325 -76.46 23.99 -93.72
C ASN A 325 -76.64 25.48 -94.04
N SER A 326 -76.11 26.38 -93.20
CA SER A 326 -76.13 27.83 -93.45
C SER A 326 -75.32 28.20 -94.70
N LYS A 327 -74.16 27.58 -94.93
CA LYS A 327 -73.35 27.77 -96.15
C LYS A 327 -74.03 27.21 -97.39
N GLU A 328 -74.71 26.07 -97.30
CA GLU A 328 -75.51 25.52 -98.40
C GLU A 328 -76.70 26.43 -98.74
N GLN A 329 -77.34 27.02 -97.72
CA GLN A 329 -78.40 28.00 -97.90
C GLN A 329 -77.88 29.30 -98.53
N GLU A 330 -76.69 29.77 -98.10
CA GLU A 330 -75.98 30.90 -98.70
C GLU A 330 -75.62 30.62 -100.17
N GLN A 331 -75.14 29.42 -100.49
CA GLN A 331 -74.86 29.00 -101.88
C GLN A 331 -76.14 28.91 -102.73
N CYS A 332 -77.26 28.48 -102.16
CA CYS A 332 -78.56 28.48 -102.84
C CYS A 332 -79.03 29.90 -103.16
N LEU A 333 -78.87 30.83 -102.21
CA LEU A 333 -79.16 32.25 -102.40
C LEU A 333 -78.20 32.91 -103.40
N GLN A 334 -76.90 32.57 -103.37
CA GLN A 334 -75.94 33.03 -104.38
C GLN A 334 -76.30 32.52 -105.78
N LYS A 335 -76.78 31.29 -105.91
CA LYS A 335 -77.26 30.74 -107.19
C LYS A 335 -78.50 31.49 -107.70
N GLN A 336 -79.44 31.83 -106.82
CA GLN A 336 -80.57 32.70 -107.17
C GLN A 336 -80.14 34.11 -107.58
N ILE A 337 -79.11 34.68 -106.92
CA ILE A 337 -78.53 35.98 -107.31
C ILE A 337 -77.87 35.90 -108.68
N VAL A 338 -77.21 34.79 -109.01
CA VAL A 338 -76.66 34.53 -110.36
C VAL A 338 -77.77 34.43 -111.39
N ASP A 339 -78.86 33.71 -111.12
CA ASP A 339 -80.02 33.60 -112.02
C ASP A 339 -80.69 34.96 -112.25
N ILE A 340 -80.83 35.80 -111.21
CA ILE A 340 -81.33 37.18 -111.32
C ILE A 340 -80.34 38.08 -112.09
N SER A 341 -79.03 37.86 -111.93
CA SER A 341 -77.99 38.59 -112.66
C SER A 341 -77.99 38.24 -114.15
N GLU A 342 -78.32 36.99 -114.49
CA GLU A 342 -78.52 36.55 -115.88
C GLU A 342 -79.79 37.14 -116.50
N GLU A 343 -80.87 37.31 -115.74
CA GLU A 343 -82.05 38.07 -116.20
C GLU A 343 -81.76 39.56 -116.40
N LEU A 344 -80.99 40.18 -115.50
CA LEU A 344 -80.50 41.56 -115.67
C LEU A 344 -79.60 41.71 -116.91
N ALA A 345 -78.82 40.68 -117.26
CA ALA A 345 -78.04 40.67 -118.49
C ALA A 345 -78.89 40.59 -119.77
N ARG A 346 -80.09 39.96 -119.71
CA ARG A 346 -81.07 39.96 -120.82
C ARG A 346 -81.74 41.33 -120.96
N ILE A 347 -82.04 42.02 -119.86
CA ILE A 347 -82.55 43.40 -119.85
C ILE A 347 -81.48 44.37 -120.39
N LYS A 348 -80.20 44.15 -120.07
CA LYS A 348 -79.07 44.95 -120.59
C LYS A 348 -78.88 44.79 -122.11
N LYS A 349 -79.18 43.62 -122.69
CA LYS A 349 -79.18 43.41 -124.15
C LYS A 349 -80.33 44.13 -124.87
N LEU A 350 -81.49 44.31 -124.22
CA LEU A 350 -82.61 45.08 -124.77
C LEU A 350 -82.32 46.60 -124.76
N ASN A 351 -81.62 47.08 -123.73
CA ASN A 351 -81.25 48.50 -123.58
C ASN A 351 -80.16 48.95 -124.58
N ASN A 352 -79.28 48.03 -124.99
CA ASN A 352 -78.24 48.30 -125.99
C ASN A 352 -78.78 48.49 -127.42
N HIS A 353 -80.04 48.15 -127.71
CA HIS A 353 -80.67 48.36 -129.02
C HIS A 353 -81.31 49.77 -129.14
N LEU A 354 -81.61 50.42 -128.02
CA LEU A 354 -82.09 51.81 -127.94
C LEU A 354 -80.94 52.84 -127.93
N ASN A 355 -79.77 52.47 -127.41
CA ASN A 355 -78.60 53.35 -127.34
C ASN A 355 -77.88 53.59 -128.70
N THR A 356 -78.09 52.75 -129.71
CA THR A 356 -77.47 52.92 -131.04
C THR A 356 -78.13 54.05 -131.87
N SER A 357 -79.33 54.51 -131.48
CA SER A 357 -80.03 55.64 -132.13
C SER A 357 -79.71 57.01 -131.51
N LEU A 358 -79.01 57.04 -130.37
CA LEU A 358 -78.69 58.27 -129.62
C LEU A 358 -77.24 58.73 -129.83
N GLU A 359 -76.34 57.85 -130.27
CA GLU A 359 -74.89 58.13 -130.45
C GLU A 359 -74.47 58.65 -131.83
N MET A 360 -75.43 59.01 -132.70
CA MET A 360 -75.16 59.92 -133.82
C MET A 360 -75.07 61.40 -133.37
N GLY A 361 -75.11 61.67 -132.05
CA GLY A 361 -75.28 63.01 -131.50
C GLY A 361 -74.10 63.66 -130.80
N LYS A 362 -73.00 62.96 -130.43
CA LYS A 362 -71.95 63.57 -129.58
C LYS A 362 -70.51 63.17 -129.92
N GLN A 363 -70.18 63.35 -131.19
CA GLN A 363 -68.82 63.57 -131.69
C GLN A 363 -68.31 64.99 -131.33
N GLU A 364 -68.32 65.36 -130.05
CA GLU A 364 -67.72 66.61 -129.56
C GLU A 364 -67.34 66.45 -128.09
N ILE A 365 -66.08 66.77 -127.75
CA ILE A 365 -65.36 66.54 -126.48
C ILE A 365 -64.69 65.14 -126.46
N PHE A 366 -63.66 64.86 -127.25
CA PHE A 366 -62.32 65.49 -127.26
C PHE A 366 -61.63 65.50 -125.89
N GLU A 367 -60.77 64.49 -125.74
CA GLU A 367 -59.53 64.46 -124.95
C GLU A 367 -59.56 64.25 -123.43
N LEU A 368 -58.89 63.14 -123.06
CA LEU A 368 -58.00 62.86 -121.91
C LEU A 368 -58.48 61.62 -121.14
N LYS A 369 -57.68 60.60 -120.80
CA LYS A 369 -56.24 60.32 -120.97
C LYS A 369 -56.00 58.91 -120.37
N THR A 370 -55.52 57.98 -121.19
CA THR A 370 -54.70 56.79 -120.92
C THR A 370 -54.34 56.39 -119.46
N LEU A 371 -54.60 55.11 -119.13
CA LEU A 371 -53.74 54.08 -118.49
C LEU A 371 -52.55 54.52 -117.60
N LYS A 372 -52.45 54.01 -116.35
CA LYS A 372 -51.20 53.40 -115.83
C LYS A 372 -51.37 52.63 -114.49
N ASP A 373 -50.71 51.48 -114.42
CA ASP A 373 -50.63 50.39 -113.43
C ASP A 373 -50.32 50.70 -111.94
N SER A 374 -50.42 49.62 -111.14
CA SER A 374 -49.88 49.32 -109.78
C SER A 374 -50.84 49.62 -108.60
N GLN A 375 -50.93 48.87 -107.50
CA GLN A 375 -50.00 47.97 -106.81
C GLN A 375 -50.80 47.33 -105.64
N ASN A 376 -51.21 46.07 -105.67
CA ASN A 376 -50.54 44.95 -105.01
C ASN A 376 -49.62 45.34 -103.82
N ASP A 377 -50.18 45.54 -102.61
CA ASP A 377 -49.52 45.25 -101.31
C ASP A 377 -50.33 45.80 -100.12
N LEU A 378 -51.30 45.03 -99.61
CA LEU A 378 -51.80 45.26 -98.24
C LEU A 378 -52.18 43.99 -97.46
N CYS A 379 -52.11 42.80 -98.07
CA CYS A 379 -52.43 41.53 -97.39
C CYS A 379 -51.22 40.76 -96.84
N LYS A 380 -49.99 41.30 -96.88
CA LYS A 380 -48.77 40.56 -96.43
C LYS A 380 -48.17 40.99 -95.09
N GLN A 381 -48.69 42.01 -94.41
CA GLN A 381 -47.98 42.58 -93.24
C GLN A 381 -48.43 42.10 -91.86
N LEU A 382 -49.49 41.29 -91.69
CA LEU A 382 -50.01 40.99 -90.34
C LEU A 382 -49.79 39.56 -89.82
N GLN A 383 -49.14 38.67 -90.57
CA GLN A 383 -48.96 37.27 -90.17
C GLN A 383 -47.54 36.89 -89.71
N GLY A 384 -46.59 37.84 -89.74
CA GLY A 384 -45.18 37.59 -89.38
C GLY A 384 -44.79 37.89 -87.92
N LYS A 385 -45.53 38.73 -87.19
CA LYS A 385 -45.11 39.23 -85.87
C LYS A 385 -45.55 38.40 -84.65
N LEU A 386 -46.32 37.34 -84.85
CA LEU A 386 -46.89 36.55 -83.74
C LEU A 386 -46.14 35.22 -83.47
N GLN A 387 -45.20 34.82 -84.34
CA GLN A 387 -44.40 33.58 -84.18
C GLN A 387 -42.98 33.81 -83.64
N GLU A 388 -42.55 35.07 -83.46
CA GLU A 388 -41.18 35.41 -83.03
C GLU A 388 -41.05 35.55 -81.50
N MET A 389 -42.10 36.04 -80.82
CA MET A 389 -42.08 36.16 -79.34
C MET A 389 -42.26 34.83 -78.58
N GLU A 390 -42.77 33.78 -79.22
CA GLU A 390 -42.98 32.46 -78.58
C GLU A 390 -41.72 31.58 -78.62
N LYS A 391 -40.76 31.89 -79.49
CA LYS A 391 -39.48 31.16 -79.61
C LYS A 391 -38.38 31.67 -78.68
N GLU A 392 -38.41 32.94 -78.28
CA GLU A 392 -37.38 33.52 -77.40
C GLU A 392 -37.59 33.17 -75.91
N PHE A 393 -38.84 33.02 -75.44
CA PHE A 393 -39.13 32.70 -74.04
C PHE A 393 -38.78 31.23 -73.65
N ASN A 394 -38.88 30.29 -74.60
CA ASN A 394 -38.63 28.87 -74.34
C ASN A 394 -37.11 28.54 -74.31
N VAL A 395 -36.30 29.27 -75.06
CA VAL A 395 -34.84 29.09 -75.12
C VAL A 395 -34.15 29.59 -73.83
N GLU A 396 -34.69 30.63 -73.18
CA GLU A 396 -34.12 31.19 -71.97
C GLU A 396 -34.43 30.37 -70.70
N GLN A 397 -35.60 29.71 -70.64
CA GLN A 397 -35.91 28.75 -69.56
C GLN A 397 -35.11 27.44 -69.66
N GLN A 398 -34.86 26.96 -70.87
CA GLN A 398 -34.07 25.72 -71.09
C GLN A 398 -32.59 25.92 -70.73
N ASN A 399 -32.02 27.10 -71.03
CA ASN A 399 -30.63 27.40 -70.69
C ASN A 399 -30.40 27.59 -69.18
N LYS A 400 -31.35 28.13 -68.42
CA LYS A 400 -31.27 28.20 -66.94
C LYS A 400 -31.30 26.81 -66.29
N LYS A 401 -32.13 25.90 -66.80
CA LYS A 401 -32.22 24.51 -66.32
C LYS A 401 -30.93 23.73 -66.60
N LEU A 402 -30.35 23.88 -67.79
CA LEU A 402 -29.11 23.20 -68.18
C LEU A 402 -27.87 23.68 -67.39
N THR A 403 -27.87 24.92 -66.91
CA THR A 403 -26.75 25.50 -66.15
C THR A 403 -26.78 25.02 -64.69
N LEU A 404 -27.96 25.00 -64.06
CA LEU A 404 -28.13 24.45 -62.71
C LEU A 404 -27.86 22.93 -62.65
N GLU A 405 -28.23 22.19 -63.69
CA GLU A 405 -27.99 20.74 -63.77
C GLU A 405 -26.49 20.42 -63.91
N LYS A 406 -25.72 21.25 -64.63
CA LYS A 406 -24.25 21.12 -64.73
C LYS A 406 -23.54 21.45 -63.41
N GLU A 407 -23.96 22.48 -62.70
CA GLU A 407 -23.40 22.85 -61.39
C GLU A 407 -23.70 21.79 -60.33
N TRP A 408 -24.91 21.22 -60.35
CA TRP A 408 -25.28 20.15 -59.43
C TRP A 408 -24.49 18.86 -59.69
N LYS A 409 -24.26 18.51 -60.96
CA LYS A 409 -23.43 17.35 -61.35
C LYS A 409 -21.97 17.49 -60.91
N LEU A 410 -21.37 18.67 -61.12
CA LEU A 410 -20.01 18.98 -60.67
C LEU A 410 -19.87 18.97 -59.14
N SER A 411 -20.88 19.47 -58.41
CA SER A 411 -20.89 19.41 -56.95
C SER A 411 -21.05 17.99 -56.41
N LEU A 412 -21.83 17.14 -57.09
CA LEU A 412 -22.01 15.73 -56.73
C LEU A 412 -20.72 14.93 -56.97
N GLU A 413 -20.06 15.12 -58.12
CA GLU A 413 -18.76 14.49 -58.42
C GLU A 413 -17.67 14.91 -57.43
N LYS A 414 -17.64 16.18 -57.03
CA LYS A 414 -16.69 16.67 -56.02
C LYS A 414 -16.93 16.02 -54.66
N LYS A 415 -18.20 15.86 -54.24
CA LYS A 415 -18.54 15.21 -52.97
C LYS A 415 -18.29 13.71 -52.98
N GLU A 416 -18.48 13.05 -54.12
CA GLU A 416 -18.13 11.64 -54.30
C GLU A 416 -16.62 11.42 -54.21
N LEU A 417 -15.81 12.31 -54.81
CA LEU A 417 -14.35 12.27 -54.70
C LEU A 417 -13.86 12.50 -53.25
N GLU A 418 -14.43 13.45 -52.52
CA GLU A 418 -14.14 13.65 -51.09
C GLU A 418 -14.48 12.40 -50.28
N PHE A 419 -15.63 11.77 -50.55
CA PHE A 419 -16.06 10.55 -49.87
C PHE A 419 -15.14 9.36 -50.15
N GLN A 420 -14.69 9.18 -51.40
CA GLN A 420 -13.71 8.15 -51.75
C GLN A 420 -12.37 8.37 -51.05
N GLN A 421 -11.93 9.63 -50.91
CA GLN A 421 -10.70 9.97 -50.23
C GLN A 421 -10.76 9.67 -48.73
N TYR A 422 -11.90 9.95 -48.08
CA TYR A 422 -12.15 9.53 -46.70
C TYR A 422 -12.17 8.01 -46.57
N ARG A 423 -12.79 7.29 -47.52
CA ARG A 423 -12.84 5.83 -47.48
C ARG A 423 -11.44 5.21 -47.53
N ILE A 424 -10.59 5.67 -48.45
CA ILE A 424 -9.19 5.24 -48.56
C ILE A 424 -8.40 5.51 -47.27
N GLN A 425 -8.56 6.69 -46.66
CA GLN A 425 -7.90 7.01 -45.39
C GLN A 425 -8.39 6.14 -44.23
N THR A 426 -9.69 5.83 -44.20
CA THR A 426 -10.29 4.99 -43.16
C THR A 426 -9.82 3.54 -43.31
N ASP A 427 -9.80 3.02 -44.54
CA ASP A 427 -9.34 1.67 -44.85
C ASP A 427 -7.85 1.49 -44.49
N GLN A 428 -6.99 2.48 -44.81
CA GLN A 428 -5.58 2.48 -44.41
C GLN A 428 -5.40 2.50 -42.88
N ARG A 429 -6.27 3.22 -42.15
CA ARG A 429 -6.22 3.29 -40.69
C ARG A 429 -6.67 1.97 -40.06
N ILE A 430 -7.68 1.32 -40.63
CA ILE A 430 -8.15 -0.01 -40.21
C ILE A 430 -7.05 -1.04 -40.43
N GLU A 431 -6.37 -1.02 -41.59
CA GLU A 431 -5.27 -1.95 -41.89
C GLU A 431 -4.08 -1.77 -40.91
N GLN A 432 -3.70 -0.54 -40.60
CA GLN A 432 -2.68 -0.24 -39.58
C GLN A 432 -3.04 -0.81 -38.20
N LEU A 433 -4.27 -0.56 -37.74
CA LEU A 433 -4.74 -1.04 -36.43
C LEU A 433 -4.85 -2.57 -36.41
N THR A 434 -5.20 -3.19 -37.52
CA THR A 434 -5.29 -4.65 -37.64
C THR A 434 -3.91 -5.29 -37.47
N LEU A 435 -2.87 -4.75 -38.12
CA LEU A 435 -1.50 -5.22 -37.96
C LEU A 435 -0.96 -5.04 -36.53
N GLU A 436 -1.33 -3.94 -35.87
CA GLU A 436 -0.93 -3.65 -34.49
C GLU A 436 -1.59 -4.62 -33.49
N VAL A 437 -2.87 -4.96 -33.71
CA VAL A 437 -3.59 -5.99 -32.94
C VAL A 437 -2.94 -7.37 -33.14
N GLU A 438 -2.67 -7.79 -34.37
CA GLU A 438 -2.00 -9.07 -34.66
C GLU A 438 -0.59 -9.16 -34.05
N GLN A 439 0.13 -8.04 -33.99
CA GLN A 439 1.42 -7.99 -33.29
C GLN A 439 1.24 -8.19 -31.78
N LYS A 440 0.27 -7.51 -31.17
CA LYS A 440 0.00 -7.63 -29.72
C LYS A 440 -0.52 -9.00 -29.33
N GLU A 441 -1.31 -9.66 -30.18
CA GLU A 441 -1.74 -11.04 -29.96
C GLU A 441 -0.56 -12.02 -29.98
N ARG A 442 0.41 -11.83 -30.88
CA ARG A 442 1.64 -12.62 -30.90
C ARG A 442 2.47 -12.43 -29.64
N GLU A 443 2.66 -11.19 -29.19
CA GLU A 443 3.36 -10.87 -27.94
C GLU A 443 2.66 -11.53 -26.73
N ASN A 444 1.33 -11.47 -26.68
CA ASN A 444 0.54 -12.07 -25.60
C ASN A 444 0.64 -13.61 -25.59
N SER A 445 0.65 -14.25 -26.77
CA SER A 445 0.87 -15.69 -26.88
C SER A 445 2.24 -16.11 -26.36
N VAL A 446 3.29 -15.33 -26.64
CA VAL A 446 4.65 -15.60 -26.13
C VAL A 446 4.70 -15.48 -24.60
N LEU A 447 4.11 -14.42 -24.04
CA LEU A 447 4.06 -14.22 -22.59
C LEU A 447 3.30 -15.34 -21.87
N HIS A 448 2.19 -15.83 -22.45
CA HIS A 448 1.46 -16.96 -21.89
C HIS A 448 2.26 -18.27 -21.90
N GLU A 449 3.06 -18.51 -22.95
CA GLU A 449 3.95 -19.68 -23.00
C GLU A 449 5.07 -19.58 -21.96
N GLU A 450 5.68 -18.40 -21.82
CA GLU A 450 6.72 -18.13 -20.84
C GLU A 450 6.21 -18.34 -19.40
N HIS A 451 5.02 -17.81 -19.11
CA HIS A 451 4.35 -18.01 -17.82
C HIS A 451 4.10 -19.50 -17.56
N ARG A 452 3.60 -20.25 -18.55
CA ARG A 452 3.39 -21.69 -18.43
C ARG A 452 4.69 -22.43 -18.12
N ARG A 453 5.79 -22.03 -18.75
CA ARG A 453 7.13 -22.61 -18.53
C ARG A 453 7.62 -22.36 -17.11
N ILE A 454 7.51 -21.12 -16.62
CA ILE A 454 7.89 -20.72 -15.26
C ILE A 454 7.07 -21.51 -14.22
N MET A 455 5.77 -21.62 -14.42
CA MET A 455 4.90 -22.39 -13.53
C MET A 455 5.23 -23.89 -13.55
N GLY A 456 5.62 -24.42 -14.69
CA GLY A 456 6.13 -25.78 -14.82
C GLY A 456 7.38 -26.01 -13.97
N THR A 457 8.39 -25.14 -14.11
CA THR A 457 9.64 -25.22 -13.34
C THR A 457 9.40 -25.08 -11.83
N MET A 458 8.55 -24.13 -11.41
CA MET A 458 8.21 -23.96 -9.99
C MET A 458 7.51 -25.21 -9.43
N LYS A 459 6.64 -25.84 -10.21
CA LYS A 459 5.96 -27.08 -9.79
C LYS A 459 6.95 -28.24 -9.65
N GLU A 460 7.92 -28.35 -10.55
CA GLU A 460 9.00 -29.33 -10.48
C GLU A 460 9.86 -29.14 -9.21
N GLU A 461 10.24 -27.90 -8.91
CA GLU A 461 11.03 -27.54 -7.71
C GLU A 461 10.27 -27.82 -6.42
N ILE A 462 8.98 -27.46 -6.36
CA ILE A 462 8.12 -27.76 -5.21
C ILE A 462 8.03 -29.29 -5.01
N ASN A 463 7.91 -30.07 -6.08
CA ASN A 463 7.89 -31.52 -5.98
C ASN A 463 9.22 -32.10 -5.48
N GLN A 464 10.36 -31.58 -5.95
CA GLN A 464 11.68 -31.98 -5.47
C GLN A 464 11.89 -31.66 -3.99
N LEU A 465 11.50 -30.46 -3.56
CA LEU A 465 11.54 -30.05 -2.15
C LEU A 465 10.61 -30.90 -1.29
N THR A 466 9.40 -31.18 -1.76
CA THR A 466 8.42 -32.04 -1.06
C THR A 466 8.97 -33.46 -0.88
N ASN A 467 9.58 -34.03 -1.91
CA ASN A 467 10.22 -35.35 -1.83
C ASN A 467 11.39 -35.35 -0.85
N THR A 468 12.19 -34.28 -0.84
CA THR A 468 13.32 -34.14 0.09
C THR A 468 12.84 -34.05 1.54
N VAL A 469 11.80 -33.25 1.79
CA VAL A 469 11.15 -33.12 3.11
C VAL A 469 10.56 -34.45 3.58
N ASN A 470 9.88 -35.19 2.69
CA ASN A 470 9.35 -36.51 3.02
C ASN A 470 10.45 -37.51 3.37
N ASN A 471 11.58 -37.46 2.66
CA ASN A 471 12.73 -38.31 2.94
C ASN A 471 13.38 -37.95 4.28
N SER A 472 13.54 -36.66 4.57
CA SER A 472 14.02 -36.17 5.87
C SER A 472 13.08 -36.56 7.02
N ASN A 473 11.77 -36.50 6.82
CA ASN A 473 10.78 -36.95 7.81
C ASN A 473 10.87 -38.47 8.06
N SER A 474 11.11 -39.26 7.02
CA SER A 474 11.36 -40.70 7.15
C SER A 474 12.60 -40.98 8.00
N ILE A 475 13.72 -40.29 7.70
CA ILE A 475 14.97 -40.39 8.48
C ILE A 475 14.76 -39.96 9.94
N ARG A 476 13.99 -38.88 10.16
CA ARG A 476 13.65 -38.41 11.51
C ARG A 476 12.86 -39.44 12.29
N THR A 477 11.89 -40.09 11.65
CA THR A 477 11.07 -41.15 12.27
C THR A 477 11.92 -42.36 12.64
N GLU A 478 12.87 -42.75 11.78
CA GLU A 478 13.83 -43.82 12.05
C GLU A 478 14.74 -43.49 13.24
N LEU A 479 15.24 -42.26 13.33
CA LEU A 479 16.03 -41.77 14.47
C LEU A 479 15.21 -41.71 15.77
N GLU A 480 13.96 -41.24 15.72
CA GLU A 480 13.05 -41.25 16.87
C GLU A 480 12.82 -42.67 17.40
N ASN A 481 12.64 -43.65 16.50
CA ASN A 481 12.51 -45.06 16.85
C ASN A 481 13.81 -45.62 17.49
N GLN A 482 14.99 -45.27 16.97
CA GLN A 482 16.26 -45.67 17.57
C GLN A 482 16.46 -45.05 18.95
N VAL A 483 16.14 -43.77 19.13
CA VAL A 483 16.23 -43.09 20.43
C VAL A 483 15.30 -43.75 21.45
N GLN A 484 14.06 -44.10 21.07
CA GLN A 484 13.15 -44.83 21.96
C GLN A 484 13.70 -46.21 22.34
N LYS A 485 14.30 -46.93 21.40
CA LYS A 485 14.94 -48.23 21.66
C LYS A 485 16.09 -48.09 22.65
N TYR A 486 16.99 -47.12 22.46
CA TYR A 486 18.07 -46.86 23.41
C TYR A 486 17.57 -46.41 24.78
N GLN A 487 16.50 -45.61 24.85
CA GLN A 487 15.87 -45.26 26.12
C GLN A 487 15.30 -46.48 26.87
N GLN A 488 14.74 -47.46 26.15
CA GLN A 488 14.30 -48.72 26.75
C GLN A 488 15.47 -49.58 27.22
N GLU A 489 16.55 -49.67 26.45
CA GLU A 489 17.77 -50.39 26.84
C GLU A 489 18.41 -49.76 28.09
N VAL A 490 18.52 -48.43 28.15
CA VAL A 490 19.03 -47.70 29.32
C VAL A 490 18.15 -47.92 30.55
N LYS A 491 16.81 -47.89 30.40
CA LYS A 491 15.89 -48.23 31.49
C LYS A 491 16.09 -49.67 31.97
N SER A 492 16.30 -50.60 31.05
CA SER A 492 16.54 -52.02 31.37
C SER A 492 17.84 -52.20 32.15
N ILE A 493 18.91 -51.50 31.76
CA ILE A 493 20.20 -51.50 32.47
C ILE A 493 20.07 -50.87 33.86
N LEU A 494 19.32 -49.77 34.01
CA LEU A 494 19.06 -49.12 35.30
C LEU A 494 18.29 -50.03 36.26
N VAL A 495 17.31 -50.77 35.76
CA VAL A 495 16.57 -51.78 36.55
C VAL A 495 17.50 -52.92 36.96
N PHE A 496 18.39 -53.37 36.07
CA PHE A 496 19.38 -54.40 36.36
C PHE A 496 20.40 -53.96 37.42
N PHE A 497 20.87 -52.71 37.37
CA PHE A 497 21.76 -52.13 38.37
C PHE A 497 21.09 -51.96 39.74
N CYS A 498 19.79 -51.63 39.79
CA CYS A 498 19.04 -51.58 41.04
C CYS A 498 18.89 -52.97 41.69
N PHE A 499 18.88 -54.05 40.90
CA PHE A 499 18.78 -55.42 41.40
C PHE A 499 20.10 -56.01 41.92
N ILE A 500 21.24 -55.46 41.49
CA ILE A 500 22.58 -55.93 41.92
C ILE A 500 23.06 -55.24 43.21
N PHE A 501 22.48 -54.09 43.56
CA PHE A 501 22.84 -53.31 44.76
C PHE A 501 21.85 -53.46 45.93
N GLN A 502 21.04 -54.52 45.92
CA GLN A 502 20.15 -54.93 46.99
C GLN A 502 20.60 -56.29 47.52
#